data_AF-A0A9P3G4S6-F1
#
_entry.id   AF-A0A9P3G4S6-F1
#
_cell.length_a   1.000
_cell.length_b   1.000
_cell.length_c   1.000
_cell.angle_alpha   90.00
_cell.angle_beta   90.00
_cell.angle_gamma   90.00
#
_symmetry.space_group_name_H-M   'P 1'
#
loop_
_entity.id
_entity.type
_entity.pdbx_description
1 polymer ?
#
loop_
_entity_poly.entity_id
_entity_poly.type
_entity_poly.pdbx_seq_one_letter_code
_entity_poly.pdbx_strand_id
1 'polypeptide(L)'
;MSASTSPPKALSCVQERKIRDFVEDRFLDLTRNFKKRSEPTSTTVPTLTDYLRQSHTLLSLILQIPSTPPSASLRTTFLLRLTGDVMGAIPGYRPTPDVLAAVLDWLNDLDRGWLAVLRGQEWDSDAREGVDAPPSQPADGDASAQDTVLGSPLSQTERTRLRSLLIGGTARLEEWLTELDTAHPDADYTVVLERMGLQQGFDDLFAGTLTEMGSFGGAVSVPEGMEGTC
;
A
#
# COMPACT_ATOMS: atom_id res chain seq x y z
N MET A 1 16.22 -25.83 14.93
CA MET A 1 15.32 -26.53 14.00
C MET A 1 15.13 -25.60 12.81
N SER A 2 15.90 -25.80 11.74
CA SER A 2 15.86 -24.92 10.57
C SER A 2 14.73 -25.38 9.66
N ALA A 3 13.68 -24.57 9.53
CA ALA A 3 12.62 -24.83 8.55
C ALA A 3 13.21 -24.63 7.16
N SER A 4 13.17 -25.68 6.34
CA SER A 4 13.48 -25.60 4.91
C SER A 4 12.35 -24.85 4.21
N THR A 5 12.52 -23.53 4.05
CA THR A 5 11.56 -22.69 3.33
C THR A 5 11.75 -22.91 1.84
N SER A 6 10.85 -23.67 1.22
CA SER A 6 10.78 -23.82 -0.23
C SER A 6 10.68 -22.44 -0.90
N PRO A 7 11.27 -22.23 -2.08
CA PRO A 7 11.23 -20.93 -2.76
C PRO A 7 9.78 -20.52 -3.06
N PRO A 8 9.46 -19.21 -3.00
CA PRO A 8 8.13 -18.72 -3.30
C PRO A 8 7.72 -19.13 -4.71
N LYS A 9 6.62 -19.86 -4.81
CA LYS A 9 6.12 -20.43 -6.06
C LYS A 9 4.96 -19.59 -6.57
N ALA A 10 5.07 -19.15 -7.82
CA ALA A 10 3.96 -18.48 -8.51
C ALA A 10 2.67 -19.31 -8.46
N LEU A 11 1.54 -18.61 -8.41
CA LEU A 11 0.24 -19.24 -8.38
C LEU A 11 -0.05 -19.93 -9.72
N SER A 12 -0.74 -21.08 -9.67
CA SER A 12 -1.31 -21.66 -10.89
C SER A 12 -2.41 -20.75 -11.45
N CYS A 13 -2.67 -20.81 -12.76
CA CYS A 13 -3.74 -20.04 -13.41
C CYS A 13 -5.13 -20.24 -12.75
N VAL A 14 -5.41 -21.44 -12.23
CA VAL A 14 -6.66 -21.72 -11.49
C VAL A 14 -6.68 -20.99 -10.14
N GLN A 15 -5.55 -20.95 -9.43
CA GLN A 15 -5.44 -20.22 -8.16
C GLN A 15 -5.54 -18.72 -8.38
N GLU A 16 -4.87 -18.16 -9.40
CA GLU A 16 -4.98 -16.73 -9.73
C GLU A 16 -6.40 -16.32 -10.07
N ARG A 17 -7.12 -17.14 -10.84
CA ARG A 17 -8.54 -16.88 -11.15
C ARG A 17 -9.39 -16.87 -9.88
N LYS A 18 -9.25 -17.89 -9.03
CA LYS A 18 -10.01 -17.97 -7.77
C LYS A 18 -9.72 -16.79 -6.83
N ILE A 19 -8.45 -16.41 -6.69
CA ILE A 19 -8.05 -15.27 -5.86
C ILE A 19 -8.63 -13.98 -6.45
N ARG A 20 -8.55 -13.81 -7.78
CA ARG A 20 -9.13 -12.66 -8.46
C ARG A 20 -10.63 -12.55 -8.18
N ASP A 21 -11.38 -13.61 -8.44
CA ASP A 21 -12.84 -13.63 -8.25
C ASP A 21 -13.19 -13.33 -6.78
N PHE A 22 -12.49 -13.97 -5.84
CA PHE A 22 -12.72 -13.74 -4.41
C PHE A 22 -12.40 -12.31 -3.97
N VAL A 23 -11.26 -11.76 -4.40
CA VAL A 23 -10.85 -10.40 -4.04
C VAL A 23 -11.80 -9.37 -4.65
N GLU A 24 -12.22 -9.57 -5.90
CA GLU A 24 -13.23 -8.73 -6.57
C GLU A 24 -14.57 -8.72 -5.82
N ASP A 25 -15.08 -9.89 -5.42
CA ASP A 25 -16.30 -9.99 -4.62
C ASP A 25 -16.17 -9.23 -3.29
N ARG A 26 -15.01 -9.33 -2.63
CA ARG A 26 -14.74 -8.62 -1.38
C ARG A 26 -14.65 -7.10 -1.56
N PHE A 27 -14.06 -6.62 -2.65
CA PHE A 27 -14.11 -5.19 -2.98
C PHE A 27 -15.54 -4.70 -3.22
N LEU A 28 -16.35 -5.48 -3.95
CA LEU A 28 -17.76 -5.15 -4.22
C LEU A 28 -18.56 -5.08 -2.92
N ASP A 29 -18.40 -6.06 -2.04
CA ASP A 29 -19.05 -6.09 -0.72
C ASP A 29 -18.63 -4.88 0.12
N LEU A 30 -17.33 -4.60 0.22
CA LEU A 30 -16.81 -3.47 1.00
C LEU A 30 -17.35 -2.15 0.46
N THR A 31 -17.34 -1.96 -0.87
CA THR A 31 -17.87 -0.75 -1.53
C THR A 31 -19.36 -0.58 -1.26
N ARG A 32 -20.15 -1.66 -1.37
CA ARG A 32 -21.59 -1.63 -1.10
C ARG A 32 -21.86 -1.25 0.35
N ASN A 33 -21.14 -1.85 1.29
CA ASN A 33 -21.29 -1.60 2.72
C ASN A 33 -20.88 -0.17 3.08
N PHE A 34 -19.81 0.36 2.49
CA PHE A 34 -19.38 1.75 2.65
C PHE A 34 -20.43 2.75 2.13
N LYS A 35 -21.02 2.50 0.95
CA LYS A 35 -22.09 3.36 0.42
C LYS A 35 -23.32 3.39 1.32
N LYS A 36 -23.60 2.28 2.00
CA LYS A 36 -24.72 2.12 2.95
C LYS A 36 -24.36 2.43 4.40
N ARG A 37 -23.19 3.02 4.68
CA ARG A 37 -22.70 3.22 6.05
C ARG A 37 -23.65 4.02 6.95
N SER A 38 -24.46 4.91 6.37
CA SER A 38 -25.46 5.70 7.09
C SER A 38 -26.77 4.93 7.39
N GLU A 39 -26.89 3.68 6.95
CA GLU A 39 -28.02 2.77 7.19
C GLU A 39 -27.58 1.60 8.08
N PRO A 40 -27.55 1.75 9.42
CA PRO A 40 -26.87 0.81 10.32
C PRO A 40 -27.37 -0.63 10.26
N THR A 41 -28.62 -0.84 9.84
CA THR A 41 -29.24 -2.17 9.69
C THR A 41 -28.86 -2.88 8.39
N SER A 42 -28.25 -2.18 7.44
CA SER A 42 -28.02 -2.61 6.05
C SER A 42 -26.52 -2.77 5.72
N THR A 43 -25.63 -2.45 6.66
CA THR A 43 -24.17 -2.43 6.47
C THR A 43 -23.43 -3.16 7.59
N THR A 44 -22.27 -3.71 7.26
CA THR A 44 -21.31 -4.27 8.24
C THR A 44 -20.17 -3.29 8.57
N VAL A 45 -20.14 -2.10 7.95
CA VAL A 45 -19.11 -1.05 8.17
C VAL A 45 -19.73 0.30 8.58
N PRO A 46 -20.56 0.35 9.64
CA PRO A 46 -21.19 1.60 10.07
C PRO A 46 -20.16 2.59 10.64
N THR A 47 -19.05 2.10 11.17
CA THR A 47 -17.97 2.91 11.76
C THR A 47 -16.69 2.84 10.93
N LEU A 48 -15.79 3.81 11.13
CA LEU A 48 -14.47 3.79 10.51
C LEU A 48 -13.67 2.57 10.98
N THR A 49 -13.73 2.23 12.27
CA THR A 49 -13.06 1.05 12.82
C THR A 49 -13.50 -0.25 12.14
N ASP A 50 -14.81 -0.40 11.86
CA ASP A 50 -15.32 -1.58 11.15
C ASP A 50 -14.85 -1.61 9.69
N TYR A 51 -14.81 -0.46 9.03
CA TYR A 51 -14.26 -0.33 7.68
C TYR A 51 -12.78 -0.70 7.64
N LEU A 52 -11.94 -0.13 8.52
CA LEU A 52 -10.51 -0.40 8.61
C LEU A 52 -10.24 -1.89 8.86
N ARG A 53 -11.02 -2.53 9.74
CA ARG A 53 -10.89 -3.97 10.00
C ARG A 53 -11.16 -4.82 8.76
N GLN A 54 -12.22 -4.49 8.01
CA GLN A 54 -12.56 -5.24 6.79
C GLN A 54 -11.56 -4.95 5.65
N SER A 55 -11.13 -3.70 5.48
CA SER A 55 -10.13 -3.35 4.46
C SER A 55 -8.74 -3.91 4.81
N HIS A 56 -8.39 -4.04 6.10
CA HIS A 56 -7.15 -4.71 6.54
C HIS A 56 -7.13 -6.19 6.18
N THR A 57 -8.28 -6.87 6.28
CA THR A 57 -8.39 -8.27 5.82
C THR A 57 -8.10 -8.39 4.33
N LEU A 58 -8.56 -7.43 3.52
CA LEU A 58 -8.21 -7.34 2.10
C LEU A 58 -6.71 -7.03 1.89
N LEU A 59 -6.15 -6.08 2.64
CA LEU A 59 -4.72 -5.73 2.58
C LEU A 59 -3.86 -6.97 2.82
N SER A 60 -4.11 -7.68 3.93
CA SER A 60 -3.38 -8.90 4.28
C SER A 60 -3.47 -9.96 3.19
N LEU A 61 -4.66 -10.17 2.61
CA LEU A 61 -4.84 -11.14 1.54
C LEU A 61 -4.08 -10.74 0.26
N ILE A 62 -4.12 -9.46 -0.11
CA ILE A 62 -3.43 -8.94 -1.29
C ILE A 62 -1.92 -9.07 -1.13
N LEU A 63 -1.39 -8.76 0.05
CA LEU A 63 0.05 -8.84 0.34
C LEU A 63 0.58 -10.29 0.37
N GLN A 64 -0.28 -11.27 0.62
CA GLN A 64 0.05 -12.70 0.54
C GLN A 64 0.08 -13.25 -0.91
N ILE A 65 -0.28 -12.44 -1.92
CA ILE A 65 -0.09 -12.85 -3.32
C ILE A 65 1.43 -12.88 -3.59
N PRO A 66 1.98 -13.95 -4.22
CA PRO A 66 3.43 -14.06 -4.41
C PRO A 66 4.03 -12.87 -5.16
N SER A 67 5.24 -12.45 -4.76
CA SER A 67 5.97 -11.38 -5.45
C SER A 67 6.61 -11.83 -6.77
N THR A 68 6.55 -13.14 -7.07
CA THR A 68 7.05 -13.73 -8.32
C THR A 68 6.07 -13.55 -9.48
N PRO A 69 6.53 -13.21 -10.70
CA PRO A 69 5.69 -13.19 -11.90
C PRO A 69 5.05 -14.56 -12.21
N PRO A 70 3.82 -14.61 -12.76
CA PRO A 70 2.96 -13.47 -13.15
C PRO A 70 2.13 -12.89 -11.99
N SER A 71 2.11 -13.54 -10.83
CA SER A 71 1.25 -13.17 -9.68
C SER A 71 1.60 -11.78 -9.11
N ALA A 72 2.84 -11.34 -9.26
CA ALA A 72 3.31 -10.00 -8.88
C ALA A 72 2.43 -8.87 -9.44
N SER A 73 2.05 -8.95 -10.72
CA SER A 73 1.22 -7.91 -11.36
C SER A 73 -0.20 -7.88 -10.78
N LEU A 74 -0.73 -9.04 -10.36
CA LEU A 74 -2.03 -9.13 -9.70
C LEU A 74 -1.99 -8.46 -8.32
N ARG A 75 -0.93 -8.71 -7.54
CA ARG A 75 -0.67 -8.04 -6.25
C ARG A 75 -0.66 -6.52 -6.41
N THR A 76 0.15 -6.01 -7.34
CA THR A 76 0.23 -4.57 -7.61
C THR A 76 -1.12 -3.97 -8.01
N THR A 77 -1.86 -4.63 -8.90
CA THR A 77 -3.16 -4.16 -9.38
C THR A 77 -4.17 -4.01 -8.24
N PHE A 78 -4.28 -5.03 -7.39
CA PHE A 78 -5.22 -5.00 -6.26
C PHE A 78 -4.78 -4.02 -5.17
N LEU A 79 -3.48 -3.90 -4.90
CA LEU A 79 -2.99 -2.94 -3.91
C LEU A 79 -3.20 -1.49 -4.36
N LEU A 80 -3.00 -1.18 -5.65
CA LEU A 80 -3.36 0.11 -6.24
C LEU A 80 -4.84 0.45 -6.05
N ARG A 81 -5.72 -0.53 -6.29
CA ARG A 81 -7.16 -0.36 -6.09
C ARG A 81 -7.51 -0.13 -4.63
N LEU A 82 -7.00 -0.97 -3.72
CA LEU A 82 -7.25 -0.83 -2.29
C LEU A 82 -6.79 0.53 -1.77
N THR A 83 -5.62 0.99 -2.22
CA THR A 83 -5.10 2.32 -1.86
C THR A 83 -6.10 3.40 -2.30
N GLY A 84 -6.57 3.37 -3.55
CA GLY A 84 -7.56 4.33 -4.02
C GLY A 84 -8.88 4.28 -3.25
N ASP A 85 -9.39 3.09 -2.97
CA ASP A 85 -10.66 2.89 -2.26
C ASP A 85 -10.56 3.39 -0.81
N VAL A 86 -9.49 3.06 -0.09
CA VAL A 86 -9.34 3.44 1.33
C VAL A 86 -9.04 4.93 1.48
N MET A 87 -8.14 5.49 0.68
CA MET A 87 -7.86 6.94 0.71
C MET A 87 -9.09 7.77 0.30
N GLY A 88 -10.02 7.19 -0.46
CA GLY A 88 -11.31 7.81 -0.76
C GLY A 88 -12.40 7.57 0.31
N ALA A 89 -12.33 6.47 1.04
CA ALA A 89 -13.38 6.07 1.97
C ALA A 89 -13.19 6.59 3.40
N ILE A 90 -11.94 6.73 3.89
CA ILE A 90 -11.68 7.22 5.26
C ILE A 90 -12.37 8.58 5.50
N PRO A 91 -12.23 9.60 4.61
CA PRO A 91 -12.93 10.88 4.77
C PRO A 91 -14.46 10.78 4.73
N GLY A 92 -15.02 9.65 4.30
CA GLY A 92 -16.45 9.40 4.32
C GLY A 92 -17.02 9.14 5.71
N TYR A 93 -16.17 8.94 6.73
CA TYR A 93 -16.54 8.76 8.12
C TYR A 93 -16.21 10.02 8.94
N ARG A 94 -16.85 10.23 10.08
CA ARG A 94 -16.46 11.33 10.97
C ARG A 94 -15.12 11.04 11.66
N PRO A 95 -14.20 11.99 11.71
CA PRO A 95 -12.98 11.87 12.50
C PRO A 95 -13.32 11.99 13.99
N THR A 96 -12.81 11.05 14.79
CA THR A 96 -12.88 11.12 16.25
C THR A 96 -11.51 10.78 16.84
N PRO A 97 -11.11 11.37 17.97
CA PRO A 97 -9.78 11.13 18.55
C PRO A 97 -9.48 9.65 18.80
N ASP A 98 -10.48 8.84 19.15
CA ASP A 98 -10.34 7.42 19.43
C ASP A 98 -10.00 6.56 18.20
N VAL A 99 -10.31 7.02 16.99
CA VAL A 99 -10.04 6.26 15.76
C VAL A 99 -8.73 6.65 15.08
N LEU A 100 -8.13 7.80 15.43
CA LEU A 100 -6.94 8.33 14.74
C LEU A 100 -5.73 7.39 14.83
N ALA A 101 -5.50 6.79 16.00
CA ALA A 101 -4.41 5.83 16.18
C ALA A 101 -4.60 4.57 15.30
N ALA A 102 -5.84 4.09 15.17
CA ALA A 102 -6.15 2.94 14.32
C ALA A 102 -6.02 3.26 12.82
N VAL A 103 -6.38 4.48 12.41
CA VAL A 103 -6.14 4.97 11.04
C VAL A 103 -4.66 5.00 10.75
N LEU A 104 -3.86 5.60 11.65
CA LEU A 104 -2.42 5.70 11.47
C LEU A 104 -1.74 4.32 11.41
N ASP A 105 -2.11 3.39 12.31
CA ASP A 105 -1.61 2.00 12.26
C ASP A 105 -1.91 1.33 10.91
N TRP A 106 -3.15 1.49 10.43
CA TRP A 106 -3.57 0.93 9.15
C TRP A 106 -2.80 1.55 7.96
N LEU A 107 -2.58 2.87 7.95
CA LEU A 107 -1.83 3.55 6.90
C LEU A 107 -0.34 3.19 6.92
N ASN A 108 0.23 2.96 8.11
CA ASN A 108 1.60 2.46 8.26
C ASN A 108 1.75 1.04 7.69
N ASP A 109 0.78 0.15 7.95
CA ASP A 109 0.76 -1.18 7.33
C ASP A 109 0.65 -1.09 5.79
N LEU A 110 -0.14 -0.14 5.28
CA LEU A 110 -0.24 0.11 3.85
C LEU A 110 1.10 0.60 3.26
N ASP A 111 1.80 1.53 3.93
CA ASP A 111 3.12 2.02 3.50
C ASP A 111 4.16 0.88 3.47
N ARG A 112 4.23 0.07 4.53
CA ARG A 112 5.10 -1.12 4.58
C ARG A 112 4.74 -2.14 3.50
N GLY A 113 3.45 -2.35 3.27
CA GLY A 113 2.97 -3.21 2.19
C GLY A 113 3.43 -2.73 0.82
N TRP A 114 3.38 -1.42 0.57
CA TRP A 114 3.91 -0.82 -0.66
C TRP A 114 5.41 -0.93 -0.79
N LEU A 115 6.17 -0.71 0.28
CA LEU A 115 7.62 -0.93 0.30
C LEU A 115 7.97 -2.37 -0.08
N ALA A 116 7.26 -3.36 0.49
CA ALA A 116 7.47 -4.76 0.15
C ALA A 116 7.20 -5.02 -1.34
N VAL A 117 6.11 -4.46 -1.90
CA VAL A 117 5.82 -4.59 -3.34
C VAL A 117 6.89 -3.92 -4.19
N LEU A 118 7.31 -2.69 -3.87
CA LEU A 118 8.31 -1.94 -4.64
C LEU A 118 9.67 -2.65 -4.69
N ARG A 119 10.01 -3.38 -3.63
CA ARG A 119 11.25 -4.15 -3.51
C ARG A 119 11.12 -5.60 -4.02
N GLY A 120 9.93 -6.02 -4.46
CA GLY A 120 9.69 -7.40 -4.88
C GLY A 120 9.77 -8.43 -3.74
N GLN A 121 9.55 -7.99 -2.51
CA GLN A 121 9.63 -8.82 -1.31
C GLN A 121 8.34 -9.59 -1.06
N GLU A 122 8.49 -10.74 -0.40
CA GLU A 122 7.37 -11.46 0.17
C GLU A 122 6.89 -10.75 1.44
N TRP A 123 5.63 -10.95 1.82
CA TRP A 123 5.05 -10.33 3.01
C TRP A 123 5.04 -11.30 4.19
N ASP A 124 5.64 -10.90 5.30
CA ASP A 124 5.47 -11.58 6.58
C ASP A 124 4.26 -11.00 7.31
N SER A 125 3.20 -11.82 7.47
CA SER A 125 1.97 -11.40 8.13
C SER A 125 2.11 -11.19 9.63
N ASP A 126 3.05 -11.90 10.27
CA ASP A 126 3.24 -11.86 11.72
C ASP A 126 4.07 -10.63 12.10
N ALA A 127 5.14 -10.36 11.35
CA ALA A 127 5.99 -9.19 11.56
C ALA A 127 5.46 -7.90 10.89
N ARG A 128 4.49 -8.03 9.97
CA ARG A 128 3.94 -6.93 9.15
C ARG A 128 5.04 -6.16 8.39
N GLU A 129 5.91 -6.91 7.74
CA GLU A 129 7.03 -6.36 6.97
C GLU A 129 7.34 -7.16 5.71
N GLY A 130 8.06 -6.52 4.78
CA GLY A 130 8.61 -7.17 3.60
C GLY A 130 9.87 -7.95 3.96
N VAL A 131 9.93 -9.21 3.54
CA VAL A 131 11.08 -10.08 3.75
C VAL A 131 11.66 -10.48 2.40
N ASP A 132 12.99 -10.38 2.29
CA ASP A 132 13.70 -10.84 1.10
C ASP A 132 13.49 -12.35 0.93
N ALA A 133 13.09 -12.75 -0.27
CA ALA A 133 13.00 -14.16 -0.59
C ALA A 133 14.39 -14.80 -0.44
N PRO A 134 14.51 -15.97 0.21
CA PRO A 134 15.79 -16.65 0.30
C PRO A 134 16.31 -16.91 -1.12
N PRO A 135 17.63 -16.75 -1.37
CA PRO A 135 18.19 -16.92 -2.70
C PRO A 135 17.87 -18.32 -3.20
N SER A 136 17.13 -18.40 -4.31
CA SER A 136 16.86 -19.62 -5.04
C SER A 136 18.20 -20.25 -5.41
N GLN A 137 18.64 -21.30 -4.71
CA GLN A 137 19.82 -22.04 -5.14
C GLN A 137 19.52 -22.61 -6.54
N PRO A 138 20.35 -22.32 -7.56
CA PRO A 138 20.16 -22.89 -8.87
C PRO A 138 20.27 -24.41 -8.75
N ALA A 139 19.23 -25.11 -9.17
CA ALA A 139 19.29 -26.55 -9.37
C ALA A 139 20.32 -26.83 -10.46
N ASP A 140 21.46 -27.39 -10.05
CA ASP A 140 22.51 -28.02 -10.86
C ASP A 140 22.81 -27.37 -12.23
N GLY A 141 23.82 -26.48 -12.21
CA GLY A 141 24.92 -26.50 -13.17
C GLY A 141 24.60 -26.27 -14.65
N ASP A 142 24.18 -25.07 -15.02
CA ASP A 142 24.75 -24.29 -16.12
C ASP A 142 23.94 -23.01 -16.32
N ALA A 143 24.54 -21.86 -16.03
CA ALA A 143 24.33 -20.55 -16.67
C ALA A 143 24.84 -19.45 -15.75
N SER A 144 25.65 -18.56 -16.33
CA SER A 144 26.25 -17.37 -15.75
C SER A 144 25.41 -16.67 -14.69
N ALA A 145 26.10 -16.23 -13.64
CA ALA A 145 25.71 -15.11 -12.79
C ALA A 145 25.52 -13.85 -13.63
N GLN A 146 24.40 -13.76 -14.35
CA GLN A 146 23.78 -12.50 -14.67
C GLN A 146 22.83 -12.24 -13.51
N ASP A 147 23.37 -11.49 -12.55
CA ASP A 147 22.73 -10.33 -11.95
C ASP A 147 21.43 -9.99 -12.67
N THR A 148 20.36 -10.72 -12.33
CA THR A 148 19.03 -10.41 -12.81
C THR A 148 18.66 -9.26 -11.92
N VAL A 149 19.11 -8.07 -12.31
CA VAL A 149 18.58 -6.80 -11.85
C VAL A 149 17.08 -6.95 -12.02
N LEU A 150 16.41 -7.35 -10.93
CA LEU A 150 14.97 -7.45 -10.85
C LEU A 150 14.51 -6.01 -10.99
N GLY A 151 14.34 -5.60 -12.25
CA GLY A 151 13.79 -4.30 -12.61
C GLY A 151 12.55 -4.11 -11.77
N SER A 152 12.39 -2.91 -11.22
CA SER A 152 11.35 -2.64 -10.25
C SER A 152 10.02 -3.23 -10.72
N PRO A 153 9.34 -4.03 -9.87
CA PRO A 153 8.17 -4.81 -10.27
C PRO A 153 6.98 -3.95 -10.72
N LEU A 154 7.05 -2.62 -10.54
CA LEU A 154 6.08 -1.66 -11.04
C LEU A 154 6.56 -0.94 -12.30
N SER A 155 5.67 -0.85 -13.28
CA SER A 155 5.83 0.03 -14.44
C SER A 155 5.81 1.52 -14.03
N GLN A 156 6.36 2.39 -14.89
CA GLN A 156 6.35 3.84 -14.69
C GLN A 156 4.92 4.40 -14.54
N THR A 157 3.96 3.86 -15.29
CA THR A 157 2.55 4.24 -15.22
C THR A 157 1.96 3.92 -13.85
N GLU A 158 2.23 2.72 -13.32
CA GLU A 158 1.74 2.32 -11.99
C GLU A 158 2.39 3.14 -10.88
N ARG A 159 3.69 3.44 -10.98
CA ARG A 159 4.39 4.36 -10.05
C ARG A 159 3.77 5.75 -10.04
N THR A 160 3.48 6.29 -11.23
CA THR A 160 2.84 7.60 -11.39
C THR A 160 1.44 7.60 -10.77
N ARG A 161 0.68 6.52 -11.00
CA ARG A 161 -0.65 6.34 -10.42
C ARG A 161 -0.60 6.25 -8.90
N LEU A 162 0.30 5.43 -8.34
CA LEU A 162 0.49 5.29 -6.89
C LEU A 162 0.81 6.64 -6.26
N ARG A 163 1.80 7.36 -6.80
CA ARG A 163 2.17 8.69 -6.31
C ARG A 163 0.98 9.66 -6.28
N SER A 164 0.18 9.69 -7.34
CA SER A 164 -1.02 10.53 -7.41
C SER A 164 -2.05 10.14 -6.35
N LEU A 165 -2.27 8.84 -6.12
CA LEU A 165 -3.18 8.34 -5.08
C LEU A 165 -2.71 8.72 -3.67
N LEU A 166 -1.41 8.60 -3.39
CA LEU A 166 -0.86 8.91 -2.08
C LEU A 166 -0.92 10.42 -1.79
N ILE A 167 -0.42 11.26 -2.70
CA ILE A 167 -0.43 12.73 -2.52
C ILE A 167 -1.85 13.28 -2.44
N GLY A 168 -2.72 12.85 -3.36
CA GLY A 168 -4.12 13.29 -3.36
C GLY A 168 -4.90 12.75 -2.16
N GLY A 169 -4.54 11.56 -1.69
CA GLY A 169 -5.14 10.95 -0.51
C GLY A 169 -4.72 11.61 0.79
N THR A 170 -3.43 11.92 0.97
CA THR A 170 -2.94 12.61 2.18
C THR A 170 -3.55 14.01 2.30
N ALA A 171 -3.65 14.76 1.20
CA ALA A 171 -4.32 16.06 1.20
C ALA A 171 -5.80 15.96 1.63
N ARG A 172 -6.52 14.90 1.22
CA ARG A 172 -7.90 14.66 1.67
C ARG A 172 -7.99 14.24 3.14
N LEU A 173 -6.99 13.52 3.64
CA LEU A 173 -6.90 13.16 5.05
C LEU A 173 -6.62 14.39 5.92
N GLU A 174 -5.75 15.30 5.47
CA GLU A 174 -5.51 16.58 6.13
C GLU A 174 -6.80 17.42 6.20
N GLU A 175 -7.53 17.55 5.10
CA GLU A 175 -8.84 18.22 5.08
C GLU A 175 -9.82 17.53 6.04
N TRP A 176 -9.89 16.21 6.00
CA TRP A 176 -10.72 15.42 6.91
C TRP A 176 -10.37 15.65 8.39
N LEU A 177 -9.08 15.77 8.74
CA LEU A 177 -8.65 16.06 10.11
C LEU A 177 -9.10 17.44 10.60
N THR A 178 -9.37 18.39 9.70
CA THR A 178 -9.95 19.69 10.10
C THR A 178 -11.36 19.58 10.66
N GLU A 179 -12.09 18.48 10.35
CA GLU A 179 -13.42 18.19 10.90
C GLU A 179 -13.36 17.49 12.26
N LEU A 180 -12.17 17.23 12.80
CA LEU A 180 -11.98 16.60 14.11
C LEU A 180 -12.72 17.41 15.18
N ASP A 181 -13.60 16.74 15.93
CA ASP A 181 -14.34 17.36 17.02
C ASP A 181 -13.37 17.72 18.15
N THR A 182 -12.82 18.93 18.04
CA THR A 182 -11.97 19.50 19.06
C THR A 182 -12.88 20.12 20.12
N ALA A 183 -12.56 19.89 21.39
CA ALA A 183 -13.35 20.46 22.50
C ALA A 183 -13.44 22.00 22.46
N HIS A 184 -12.66 22.66 21.60
CA HIS A 184 -12.65 24.10 21.39
C HIS A 184 -12.73 24.38 19.87
N PRO A 185 -13.75 25.10 19.38
CA PRO A 185 -13.98 25.30 17.94
C PRO A 185 -12.85 26.05 17.20
N ASP A 186 -11.91 26.66 17.92
CA ASP A 186 -10.72 27.33 17.36
C ASP A 186 -9.42 26.51 17.52
N ALA A 187 -9.48 25.31 18.09
CA ALA A 187 -8.29 24.48 18.28
C ALA A 187 -7.89 23.80 16.97
N ASP A 188 -6.67 24.05 16.54
CA ASP A 188 -6.02 23.38 15.42
C ASP A 188 -5.89 21.87 15.71
N TYR A 189 -6.20 21.03 14.72
CA TYR A 189 -6.10 19.58 14.81
C TYR A 189 -4.67 19.13 15.10
N THR A 190 -3.68 19.92 14.68
CA THR A 190 -2.25 19.68 14.96
C THR A 190 -1.97 19.57 16.46
N VAL A 191 -2.57 20.44 17.28
CA VAL A 191 -2.44 20.41 18.74
C VAL A 191 -3.04 19.15 19.34
N VAL A 192 -4.15 18.67 18.77
CA VAL A 192 -4.78 17.41 19.23
C VAL A 192 -3.89 16.22 18.87
N LEU A 193 -3.34 16.19 17.67
CA LEU A 193 -2.39 15.16 17.24
C LEU A 193 -1.11 15.18 18.09
N GLU A 194 -0.56 16.35 18.39
CA GLU A 194 0.63 16.51 19.24
C GLU A 194 0.38 15.96 20.65
N ARG A 195 -0.75 16.34 21.26
CA ARG A 195 -1.14 15.84 22.60
C ARG A 195 -1.33 14.33 22.63
N MET A 196 -1.73 13.74 21.52
CA MET A 196 -1.87 12.29 21.37
C MET A 196 -0.57 11.59 20.95
N GLY A 197 0.49 12.34 20.64
CA GLY A 197 1.75 11.80 20.11
C GLY A 197 1.64 11.22 18.70
N LEU A 198 0.63 11.62 17.92
CA LEU A 198 0.35 11.09 16.58
C LEU A 198 0.86 12.00 15.45
N GLN A 199 1.22 13.25 15.75
CA GLN A 199 1.57 14.26 14.74
C GLN A 199 2.67 13.77 13.79
N GLN A 200 3.81 13.32 14.33
CA GLN A 200 4.94 12.83 13.51
C GLN A 200 4.52 11.69 12.57
N GLY A 201 3.64 10.79 13.02
CA GLY A 201 3.16 9.70 12.19
C GLY A 201 2.31 10.16 11.02
N PHE A 202 1.49 11.20 11.21
CA PHE A 202 0.73 11.82 10.12
C PHE A 202 1.63 12.61 9.17
N ASP A 203 2.63 13.32 9.70
CA ASP A 203 3.61 14.09 8.91
C ASP A 203 4.50 13.18 8.04
N ASP A 204 4.84 11.98 8.54
CA ASP A 204 5.69 11.01 7.85
C ASP A 204 4.89 10.01 6.97
N LEU A 205 3.59 10.23 6.77
CA LEU A 205 2.74 9.30 6.00
C LEU A 205 3.32 9.04 4.61
N PHE A 206 3.56 7.76 4.32
CA PHE A 206 4.09 7.28 3.06
C PHE A 206 5.48 7.82 2.68
N ALA A 207 6.22 8.42 3.62
CA ALA A 207 7.57 8.92 3.35
C ALA A 207 8.49 7.81 2.82
N GLY A 208 8.35 6.59 3.34
CA GLY A 208 9.07 5.41 2.87
C GLY A 208 8.76 5.09 1.41
N THR A 209 7.48 4.85 1.09
CA THR A 209 7.04 4.55 -0.27
C THR A 209 7.40 5.66 -1.27
N LEU A 210 7.23 6.93 -0.91
CA LEU A 210 7.55 8.06 -1.78
C LEU A 210 9.06 8.20 -2.03
N THR A 211 9.88 7.90 -1.02
CA THR A 211 11.34 7.89 -1.15
C THR A 211 11.81 6.74 -2.04
N GLU A 212 11.26 5.54 -1.85
CA GLU A 212 11.58 4.33 -2.64
C GLU A 212 11.20 4.49 -4.12
N MET A 213 10.08 5.16 -4.42
CA MET A 213 9.71 5.48 -5.80
C MET A 213 10.65 6.49 -6.47
N GLY A 214 11.50 7.17 -5.68
CA GLY A 214 12.38 8.24 -6.12
C GLY A 214 11.64 9.55 -6.37
N SER A 215 12.37 10.65 -6.21
CA SER A 215 11.99 11.93 -6.84
C SER A 215 12.33 11.82 -8.33
N PHE A 216 11.39 12.13 -9.22
CA PHE A 216 11.71 12.38 -10.63
C PHE A 216 12.53 13.67 -10.72
N GLY A 217 13.80 13.59 -10.31
CA GLY A 217 14.75 14.69 -10.29
C GLY A 217 15.94 14.35 -11.18
N GLY A 218 15.82 14.66 -12.46
CA GLY A 218 16.99 14.97 -13.30
C GLY A 218 17.78 13.79 -13.88
N ALA A 219 17.12 12.87 -14.60
CA ALA A 219 17.78 12.21 -15.72
C ALA A 219 17.32 12.88 -17.03
N VAL A 220 17.50 14.21 -17.13
CA VAL A 220 17.74 14.80 -18.44
C VAL A 220 19.18 14.45 -18.73
N SER A 221 19.37 13.43 -19.56
CA SER A 221 20.65 13.15 -20.20
C SER A 221 21.16 14.46 -20.77
N VAL A 222 22.15 15.07 -20.13
CA VAL A 222 22.94 16.13 -20.75
C VAL A 222 23.56 15.47 -21.99
N PRO A 223 23.27 15.91 -23.22
CA PRO A 223 23.99 15.41 -24.37
C PRO A 223 25.44 15.84 -24.20
N GLU A 224 26.26 14.86 -23.85
CA GLU A 224 27.71 14.93 -23.77
C GLU A 224 28.26 15.29 -25.16
N GLY A 225 29.02 16.39 -25.20
CA GLY A 225 30.09 16.63 -26.16
C GLY A 225 29.80 16.44 -27.65
N MET A 226 29.54 17.54 -28.36
CA MET A 226 29.92 17.65 -29.77
C MET A 226 30.85 18.85 -29.95
N GLU A 227 32.05 18.76 -29.37
CA GLU A 227 33.20 19.54 -29.84
C GLU A 227 33.77 18.80 -31.05
N GLY A 228 33.56 19.37 -32.23
CA GLY A 228 33.99 18.79 -33.50
C GLY A 228 33.98 19.80 -34.63
N THR A 229 35.08 20.56 -34.72
CA THR A 229 35.73 21.05 -35.95
C THR A 229 34.89 21.77 -37.01
N CYS A 230 35.13 23.08 -37.13
CA CYS A 230 35.54 23.76 -38.37
C CYS A 230 36.40 24.98 -38.01
#